data_AF-A0A9E5G668-F1
#
_entry.id   AF-A0A9E5G668-F1
#
_cell.length_a   1.000
_cell.length_b   1.000
_cell.length_c   1.000
_cell.angle_alpha   90.00
_cell.angle_beta   90.00
_cell.angle_gamma   90.00
#
_symmetry.space_group_name_H-M   'P 1'
#
loop_
_entity.id
_entity.type
_entity.pdbx_description
1 polymer ?
#
loop_
_entity_poly.entity_id
_entity_poly.type
_entity_poly.pdbx_seq_one_letter_code
_entity_poly.pdbx_strand_id
1 'polypeptide(L)'
;MKSKKSLLTFFIITILLIGIFLVPALADAGSFSGNSGYGGSFGGSSGGTSFGGSGAWGLLALGSAGGSSGGVFAIIIIAFIVFNIWKNFRRRNRAVTFSHTQDNDYSQPMPIETLRKIDPNFLVYPMKEKISNLYVRMQNAWQAKEFEEMRPFMTDALYNQFKLQLDELVRSGCTNHVERIAVLEVNLRGWKTDESNDAVIAQLQTRIIDYISNDTTGELISGSKTMEKFMTYEWTLIRSKGMTTPETAGEGSENVVTIHCPSCGAPVEINQSAKCPYCDSVINSADYDWVISEIKGIAQRNGY
;
A
#
# COMPACT_ATOMS: atom_id res chain seq x y z
N MET A 1 -26.32 -7.83 -45.58
CA MET A 1 -25.19 -8.53 -44.90
C MET A 1 -24.00 -7.64 -44.51
N LYS A 2 -23.89 -6.37 -44.95
CA LYS A 2 -22.77 -5.46 -44.60
C LYS A 2 -22.82 -4.84 -43.18
N SER A 3 -24.00 -4.62 -42.59
CA SER A 3 -24.13 -3.91 -41.30
C SER A 3 -23.73 -4.73 -40.06
N LYS A 4 -23.91 -6.06 -40.09
CA LYS A 4 -23.56 -6.94 -38.95
C LYS A 4 -22.05 -7.00 -38.70
N LYS A 5 -21.22 -6.90 -39.76
CA LYS A 5 -19.77 -6.88 -39.62
C LYS A 5 -19.28 -5.59 -38.97
N SER A 6 -19.80 -4.44 -39.38
CA SER A 6 -19.44 -3.13 -38.82
C SER A 6 -19.80 -2.98 -37.32
N LEU A 7 -20.90 -3.60 -36.88
CA LEU A 7 -21.34 -3.56 -35.49
C LEU A 7 -20.45 -4.43 -34.58
N LEU A 8 -20.01 -5.59 -35.10
CA LEU A 8 -19.08 -6.48 -34.41
C LEU A 8 -17.70 -5.82 -34.26
N THR A 9 -17.19 -5.15 -35.31
CA THR A 9 -15.92 -4.42 -35.23
C THR A 9 -15.98 -3.28 -34.22
N PHE A 10 -17.08 -2.52 -34.19
CA PHE A 10 -17.26 -1.45 -33.21
C PHE A 10 -17.31 -2.00 -31.78
N PHE A 11 -18.03 -3.10 -31.55
CA PHE A 11 -18.11 -3.75 -30.24
C PHE A 11 -16.74 -4.27 -29.76
N ILE A 12 -15.95 -4.88 -30.65
CA ILE A 12 -14.58 -5.33 -30.34
C ILE A 12 -13.67 -4.14 -30.02
N ILE A 13 -13.73 -3.06 -30.80
CA ILE A 13 -12.96 -1.82 -30.56
C ILE A 13 -13.38 -1.17 -29.23
N THR A 14 -14.66 -1.22 -28.88
CA THR A 14 -15.15 -0.65 -27.61
C THR A 14 -14.69 -1.49 -26.42
N ILE A 15 -14.68 -2.84 -26.52
CA ILE A 15 -14.12 -3.73 -25.50
C ILE A 15 -12.61 -3.52 -25.35
N LEU A 16 -11.89 -3.34 -26.46
CA LEU A 16 -10.45 -3.03 -26.46
C LEU A 16 -10.17 -1.67 -25.82
N LEU A 17 -10.97 -0.65 -26.12
CA LEU A 17 -10.87 0.68 -25.51
C LEU A 17 -11.23 0.67 -24.02
N ILE A 18 -12.23 -0.11 -23.60
CA ILE A 18 -12.59 -0.27 -22.18
C ILE A 18 -11.50 -1.05 -21.42
N GLY A 19 -10.85 -2.02 -22.06
CA GLY A 19 -9.69 -2.74 -21.51
C GLY A 19 -8.47 -1.85 -21.31
N ILE A 20 -8.25 -0.87 -22.18
CA ILE A 20 -7.16 0.11 -22.07
C ILE A 20 -7.40 1.11 -20.92
N PHE A 21 -8.65 1.33 -20.50
CA PHE A 21 -9.01 2.28 -19.43
C PHE A 21 -9.05 1.68 -18.01
N LEU A 22 -8.69 0.40 -17.83
CA LEU A 22 -8.77 -0.31 -16.55
C LEU A 22 -7.42 -0.61 -15.90
N VAL A 23 -6.32 -0.03 -16.37
CA VAL A 23 -5.03 -0.16 -15.70
C VAL A 23 -4.88 1.02 -14.72
N PRO A 24 -5.12 0.84 -13.41
CA PRO A 24 -4.58 1.80 -12.46
C PRO A 24 -3.07 1.84 -12.71
N ALA A 25 -2.53 3.03 -12.89
CA ALA A 25 -1.10 3.19 -12.98
C ALA A 25 -0.51 2.95 -11.58
N LEU A 26 -0.23 1.68 -11.29
CA LEU A 26 0.33 1.17 -10.05
C LEU A 26 1.85 1.18 -10.15
N ALA A 27 2.50 1.53 -9.06
CA ALA A 27 3.92 1.82 -9.08
C ALA A 27 4.45 1.98 -7.64
N ASP A 28 5.56 1.30 -7.33
CA ASP A 28 6.22 1.01 -6.04
C ASP A 28 5.40 0.23 -4.99
N ALA A 29 6.09 -0.28 -3.97
CA ALA A 29 5.46 -0.95 -2.83
C ALA A 29 4.47 0.00 -2.15
N GLY A 30 3.18 -0.34 -2.20
CA GLY A 30 2.11 0.55 -1.71
C GLY A 30 1.39 1.35 -2.80
N SER A 31 1.87 1.30 -4.05
CA SER A 31 1.30 1.99 -5.21
C SER A 31 1.41 3.52 -5.18
N PHE A 32 2.52 4.06 -4.68
CA PHE A 32 2.75 5.50 -4.54
C PHE A 32 3.36 6.19 -5.79
N SER A 33 3.97 5.47 -6.75
CA SER A 33 4.68 6.05 -7.91
C SER A 33 3.92 6.10 -9.26
N GLY A 34 2.58 6.20 -9.24
CA GLY A 34 1.68 6.07 -10.41
C GLY A 34 1.58 7.27 -11.39
N ASN A 35 0.96 7.04 -12.56
CA ASN A 35 0.66 8.08 -13.58
C ASN A 35 -0.62 8.91 -13.29
N SER A 36 -1.42 8.53 -12.29
CA SER A 36 -2.59 9.30 -11.82
C SER A 36 -2.28 9.92 -10.47
N GLY A 37 -2.71 11.17 -10.25
CA GLY A 37 -2.32 12.01 -9.10
C GLY A 37 -2.42 11.33 -7.72
N TYR A 38 -1.50 11.73 -6.84
CA TYR A 38 -1.35 11.25 -5.47
C TYR A 38 -2.69 11.24 -4.72
N GLY A 39 -3.04 10.11 -4.11
CA GLY A 39 -4.31 10.03 -3.38
C GLY A 39 -4.45 8.79 -2.50
N GLY A 40 -4.13 8.97 -1.22
CA GLY A 40 -4.80 8.26 -0.13
C GLY A 40 -3.89 7.84 1.03
N SER A 41 -4.01 8.53 2.17
CA SER A 41 -3.88 7.84 3.46
C SER A 41 -5.08 6.92 3.59
N PHE A 42 -4.84 5.63 3.81
CA PHE A 42 -5.91 4.66 4.03
C PHE A 42 -5.86 4.15 5.46
N GLY A 43 -6.53 4.87 6.36
CA GLY A 43 -6.92 4.34 7.66
C GLY A 43 -8.30 3.69 7.57
N GLY A 44 -8.44 2.45 8.05
CA GLY A 44 -9.74 1.95 8.52
C GLY A 44 -10.11 0.49 8.18
N SER A 45 -10.04 -0.33 9.23
CA SER A 45 -10.95 -1.39 9.69
C SER A 45 -11.51 -2.47 8.76
N SER A 46 -11.32 -3.71 9.21
CA SER A 46 -11.95 -4.94 8.77
C SER A 46 -13.47 -4.92 8.99
N GLY A 47 -14.22 -5.04 7.89
CA GLY A 47 -15.66 -5.22 7.87
C GLY A 47 -16.02 -6.25 6.81
N GLY A 48 -16.08 -7.51 7.21
CA GLY A 48 -16.50 -8.60 6.34
C GLY A 48 -17.96 -8.44 5.91
N THR A 49 -18.22 -8.53 4.61
CA THR A 49 -19.54 -8.96 4.12
C THR A 49 -19.36 -9.99 3.02
N SER A 50 -19.65 -11.23 3.38
CA SER A 50 -19.91 -12.34 2.48
C SER A 50 -21.14 -12.02 1.63
N PHE A 51 -21.01 -12.11 0.30
CA PHE A 51 -22.15 -12.31 -0.58
C PHE A 51 -21.93 -13.57 -1.41
N GLY A 52 -22.53 -14.65 -0.90
CA GLY A 52 -22.78 -15.85 -1.67
C GLY A 52 -23.99 -15.67 -2.59
N GLY A 53 -23.94 -16.34 -3.73
CA GLY A 53 -25.10 -17.03 -4.28
C GLY A 53 -26.07 -16.26 -5.17
N SER A 54 -26.13 -16.75 -6.42
CA SER A 54 -27.32 -16.86 -7.28
C SER A 54 -27.71 -15.68 -8.19
N GLY A 55 -27.76 -15.95 -9.49
CA GLY A 55 -28.43 -15.06 -10.45
C GLY A 55 -27.92 -15.03 -11.90
N ALA A 56 -26.99 -15.89 -12.32
CA ALA A 56 -26.41 -15.84 -13.68
C ALA A 56 -27.20 -16.58 -14.79
N TRP A 57 -28.45 -16.99 -14.55
CA TRP A 57 -29.24 -17.80 -15.50
C TRP A 57 -30.50 -17.11 -16.05
N GLY A 58 -30.65 -15.79 -15.86
CA GLY A 58 -31.88 -15.06 -16.25
C GLY A 58 -31.83 -14.26 -17.56
N LEU A 59 -30.69 -14.14 -18.25
CA LEU A 59 -30.53 -13.15 -19.33
C LEU A 59 -30.48 -13.71 -20.77
N LEU A 60 -30.78 -14.99 -20.99
CA LEU A 60 -30.69 -15.63 -22.31
C LEU A 60 -32.01 -15.73 -23.11
N ALA A 61 -33.08 -15.02 -22.73
CA ALA A 61 -34.38 -15.20 -23.37
C ALA A 61 -35.03 -13.91 -23.88
N LEU A 62 -34.32 -13.04 -24.62
CA LEU A 62 -34.96 -12.01 -25.46
C LEU A 62 -34.17 -11.76 -26.75
N GLY A 63 -33.99 -12.83 -27.53
CA GLY A 63 -33.67 -12.74 -28.94
C GLY A 63 -34.73 -13.48 -29.73
N SER A 64 -35.84 -12.80 -30.08
CA SER A 64 -36.72 -13.12 -31.22
C SER A 64 -38.00 -12.26 -31.20
N ALA A 65 -37.93 -11.03 -31.69
CA ALA A 65 -39.07 -10.35 -32.30
C ALA A 65 -38.54 -9.24 -33.22
N GLY A 66 -38.72 -9.42 -34.53
CA GLY A 66 -38.36 -8.41 -35.52
C GLY A 66 -39.20 -7.15 -35.35
N GLY A 67 -38.54 -6.00 -35.41
CA GLY A 67 -39.19 -4.69 -35.42
C GLY A 67 -38.18 -3.60 -35.08
N SER A 68 -38.20 -2.49 -35.83
CA SER A 68 -37.30 -1.33 -35.67
C SER A 68 -37.35 -0.66 -34.29
N SER A 69 -38.23 -1.10 -33.39
CA SER A 69 -38.38 -0.64 -32.01
C SER A 69 -37.56 -1.43 -30.97
N GLY A 70 -37.14 -2.67 -31.25
CA GLY A 70 -36.45 -3.52 -30.27
C GLY A 70 -35.02 -3.06 -29.93
N GLY A 71 -34.32 -2.48 -30.90
CA GLY A 71 -32.99 -1.89 -30.68
C GLY A 71 -33.04 -0.68 -29.75
N VAL A 72 -34.12 0.08 -29.79
CA VAL A 72 -34.30 1.28 -28.95
C VAL A 72 -34.53 0.88 -27.49
N PHE A 73 -35.35 -0.16 -27.24
CA PHE A 73 -35.55 -0.70 -25.89
C PHE A 73 -34.27 -1.32 -25.31
N ALA A 74 -33.48 -2.04 -26.11
CA ALA A 74 -32.19 -2.57 -25.68
C ALA A 74 -31.20 -1.45 -25.34
N ILE A 75 -31.15 -0.37 -26.14
CA ILE A 75 -30.32 0.81 -25.85
C ILE A 75 -30.79 1.52 -24.59
N ILE A 76 -32.10 1.66 -24.36
CA ILE A 76 -32.65 2.28 -23.15
C ILE A 76 -32.32 1.43 -21.91
N ILE A 77 -32.41 0.10 -22.00
CA ILE A 77 -32.05 -0.80 -20.89
C ILE A 77 -30.55 -0.76 -20.62
N ILE A 78 -29.71 -0.78 -21.66
CA ILE A 78 -28.25 -0.63 -21.51
C ILE A 78 -27.91 0.74 -20.94
N ALA A 79 -28.53 1.82 -21.43
CA ALA A 79 -28.34 3.16 -20.88
C ALA A 79 -28.82 3.26 -19.43
N PHE A 80 -29.89 2.57 -19.05
CA PHE A 80 -30.37 2.50 -17.68
C PHE A 80 -29.44 1.69 -16.77
N ILE A 81 -28.87 0.58 -17.26
CA ILE A 81 -27.87 -0.22 -16.54
C ILE A 81 -26.57 0.57 -16.39
N VAL A 82 -26.06 1.19 -17.46
CA VAL A 82 -24.89 2.08 -17.44
C VAL A 82 -25.14 3.28 -16.54
N PHE A 83 -26.34 3.88 -16.56
CA PHE A 83 -26.71 4.98 -15.67
C PHE A 83 -26.75 4.54 -14.20
N ASN A 84 -27.25 3.34 -13.88
CA ASN A 84 -27.25 2.82 -12.52
C ASN A 84 -25.84 2.41 -12.06
N ILE A 85 -25.02 1.82 -12.93
CA ILE A 85 -23.60 1.54 -12.66
C ILE A 85 -22.86 2.86 -12.46
N TRP A 86 -23.04 3.85 -13.32
CA TRP A 86 -22.42 5.18 -13.21
C TRP A 86 -22.90 5.92 -11.96
N LYS A 87 -24.19 5.83 -11.59
CA LYS A 87 -24.73 6.38 -10.35
C LYS A 87 -24.15 5.68 -9.11
N ASN A 88 -23.96 4.36 -9.14
CA ASN A 88 -23.28 3.63 -8.06
C ASN A 88 -21.77 3.94 -8.03
N PHE A 89 -21.13 4.15 -9.18
CA PHE A 89 -19.74 4.57 -9.28
C PHE A 89 -19.55 6.01 -8.78
N ARG A 90 -20.50 6.91 -9.07
CA ARG A 90 -20.53 8.29 -8.57
C ARG A 90 -20.95 8.37 -7.10
N ARG A 91 -21.64 7.36 -6.56
CA ARG A 91 -21.86 7.16 -5.12
C ARG A 91 -20.64 6.56 -4.42
N ARG A 92 -19.81 5.75 -5.11
CA ARG A 92 -18.46 5.36 -4.63
C ARG A 92 -17.45 6.52 -4.70
N ASN A 93 -17.61 7.42 -5.67
CA ASN A 93 -16.83 8.68 -5.79
C ASN A 93 -17.43 9.86 -5.03
N ARG A 94 -18.57 9.69 -4.34
CA ARG A 94 -18.75 10.47 -3.11
C ARG A 94 -17.78 9.83 -2.15
N ALA A 95 -16.63 10.49 -1.97
CA ALA A 95 -15.85 10.30 -0.77
C ALA A 95 -16.87 10.21 0.36
N VAL A 96 -17.00 9.03 0.96
CA VAL A 96 -17.58 8.95 2.27
C VAL A 96 -16.60 9.75 3.08
N THR A 97 -16.89 11.04 3.28
CA THR A 97 -16.27 11.81 4.34
C THR A 97 -16.78 11.16 5.61
N PHE A 98 -16.13 10.06 5.99
CA PHE A 98 -16.07 9.67 7.37
C PHE A 98 -15.31 10.81 8.02
N SER A 99 -16.06 11.74 8.61
CA SER A 99 -15.55 12.53 9.71
C SER A 99 -15.28 11.55 10.85
N HIS A 100 -14.17 10.82 10.76
CA HIS A 100 -13.40 10.63 11.96
C HIS A 100 -12.95 12.05 12.29
N THR A 101 -13.56 12.66 13.30
CA THR A 101 -12.83 13.58 14.15
C THR A 101 -11.72 12.76 14.81
N GLN A 102 -10.71 12.36 14.03
CA GLN A 102 -9.37 12.58 14.52
C GLN A 102 -9.19 14.06 14.34
N ASP A 103 -9.19 14.78 15.45
CA ASP A 103 -8.48 16.04 15.51
C ASP A 103 -7.13 15.76 14.87
N ASN A 104 -6.98 16.18 13.61
CA ASN A 104 -5.67 16.43 13.04
C ASN A 104 -5.20 17.65 13.81
N ASP A 105 -4.72 17.40 15.02
CA ASP A 105 -4.04 18.40 15.80
C ASP A 105 -2.88 18.86 14.92
N TYR A 106 -2.99 20.11 14.46
CA TYR A 106 -1.94 20.81 13.74
C TYR A 106 -0.76 21.14 14.69
N SER A 107 -0.55 20.35 15.75
CA SER A 107 0.67 20.37 16.51
C SER A 107 1.79 19.96 15.56
N GLN A 108 2.52 20.99 15.11
CA GLN A 108 3.81 20.79 14.48
C GLN A 108 4.59 19.81 15.37
N PRO A 109 5.17 18.75 14.79
CA PRO A 109 5.89 17.77 15.57
C PRO A 109 6.98 18.49 16.37
N MET A 110 7.19 18.06 17.60
CA MET A 110 8.24 18.60 18.46
C MET A 110 9.60 18.38 17.78
N PRO A 111 10.58 19.29 17.96
CA PRO A 111 11.92 19.12 17.39
C PRO A 111 12.52 17.78 17.79
N ILE A 112 13.12 17.05 16.84
CA ILE A 112 13.57 15.67 17.04
C ILE A 112 14.60 15.55 18.19
N GLU A 113 15.39 16.59 18.42
CA GLU A 113 16.39 16.66 19.49
C GLU A 113 15.76 16.55 20.88
N THR A 114 14.51 16.99 21.02
CA THR A 114 13.79 16.96 22.30
C THR A 114 13.32 15.57 22.71
N LEU A 115 13.30 14.60 21.78
CA LEU A 115 13.00 13.20 22.08
C LEU A 115 13.99 12.62 23.11
N ARG A 116 15.23 13.12 23.13
CA ARG A 116 16.25 12.72 24.11
C ARG A 116 15.89 13.01 25.57
N LYS A 117 14.89 13.86 25.82
CA LYS A 117 14.39 14.12 27.18
C LYS A 117 13.66 12.91 27.76
N ILE A 118 13.00 12.11 26.90
CA ILE A 118 12.26 10.91 27.31
C ILE A 118 12.97 9.62 26.90
N ASP A 119 13.86 9.69 25.90
CA ASP A 119 14.74 8.60 25.48
C ASP A 119 16.20 9.09 25.38
N PRO A 120 16.94 9.13 26.50
CA PRO A 120 18.31 9.68 26.56
C PRO A 120 19.29 9.05 25.54
N ASN A 121 19.03 7.80 25.18
CA ASN A 121 19.84 6.99 24.27
C ASN A 121 19.42 7.13 22.79
N PHE A 122 18.38 7.91 22.49
CA PHE A 122 17.96 8.14 21.12
C PHE A 122 19.05 8.87 20.32
N LEU A 123 19.42 8.30 19.18
CA LEU A 123 20.40 8.86 18.25
C LEU A 123 19.77 9.06 16.86
N VAL A 124 19.91 10.27 16.34
CA VAL A 124 19.32 10.68 15.05
C VAL A 124 19.89 9.87 13.88
N TYR A 125 21.21 9.66 13.83
CA TYR A 125 21.87 8.98 12.71
C TYR A 125 21.46 7.50 12.59
N PRO A 126 21.52 6.68 13.66
CA PRO A 126 21.01 5.31 13.63
C PRO A 126 19.53 5.23 13.22
N MET A 127 18.68 6.17 13.65
CA MET A 127 17.28 6.21 13.23
C MET A 127 17.15 6.46 11.71
N LYS A 128 17.93 7.39 11.15
CA LYS A 128 17.95 7.65 9.70
C LYS A 128 18.45 6.44 8.91
N GLU A 129 19.48 5.77 9.40
CA GLU A 129 20.03 4.55 8.81
C GLU A 129 19.00 3.42 8.83
N LYS A 130 18.34 3.20 9.97
CA LYS A 130 17.25 2.23 10.12
C LYS A 130 16.14 2.48 9.09
N ILE A 131 15.66 3.72 8.94
CA ILE A 131 14.61 4.04 7.97
C ILE A 131 15.09 3.78 6.53
N SER A 132 16.34 4.12 6.21
CA SER A 132 16.94 3.85 4.89
C SER A 132 16.96 2.35 4.58
N ASN A 133 17.42 1.54 5.53
CA ASN A 133 17.48 0.09 5.40
C ASN A 133 16.10 -0.54 5.29
N LEU A 134 15.14 -0.07 6.09
CA LEU A 134 13.74 -0.52 6.02
C LEU A 134 13.09 -0.21 4.66
N TYR A 135 13.36 0.96 4.07
CA TYR A 135 12.88 1.28 2.73
C TYR A 135 13.41 0.28 1.69
N VAL A 136 14.72 0.06 1.66
CA VAL A 136 15.33 -0.86 0.69
C VAL A 136 14.83 -2.28 0.89
N ARG A 137 14.78 -2.77 2.15
CA ARG A 137 14.24 -4.09 2.48
C ARG A 137 12.79 -4.24 2.02
N MET A 138 11.94 -3.27 2.30
CA MET A 138 10.52 -3.29 1.90
C MET A 138 10.35 -3.43 0.38
N GLN A 139 11.11 -2.67 -0.42
CA GLN A 139 11.03 -2.75 -1.88
C GLN A 139 11.52 -4.11 -2.41
N ASN A 140 12.58 -4.65 -1.82
CA ASN A 140 13.10 -5.97 -2.17
C ASN A 140 12.09 -7.09 -1.84
N ALA A 141 11.53 -7.08 -0.62
CA ALA A 141 10.50 -8.02 -0.19
C ALA A 141 9.27 -8.01 -1.11
N TRP A 142 8.85 -6.80 -1.49
CA TRP A 142 7.72 -6.58 -2.38
C TRP A 142 7.96 -7.17 -3.77
N GLN A 143 9.09 -6.85 -4.40
CA GLN A 143 9.44 -7.40 -5.71
C GLN A 143 9.61 -8.93 -5.68
N ALA A 144 10.19 -9.47 -4.60
CA ALA A 144 10.37 -10.91 -4.41
C ALA A 144 9.06 -11.67 -4.11
N LYS A 145 7.97 -10.94 -3.81
CA LYS A 145 6.69 -11.50 -3.33
C LYS A 145 6.79 -12.22 -1.98
N GLU A 146 7.82 -11.91 -1.20
CA GLU A 146 8.13 -12.50 0.11
C GLU A 146 7.95 -11.45 1.22
N PHE A 147 6.76 -10.86 1.32
CA PHE A 147 6.53 -9.71 2.20
C PHE A 147 6.47 -10.06 3.69
N GLU A 148 6.40 -11.34 4.04
CA GLU A 148 6.45 -11.89 5.40
C GLU A 148 7.65 -11.37 6.20
N GLU A 149 8.80 -11.11 5.58
CA GLU A 149 9.96 -10.52 6.26
C GLU A 149 9.73 -9.11 6.80
N MET A 150 8.75 -8.37 6.27
CA MET A 150 8.43 -7.03 6.72
C MET A 150 7.51 -7.01 7.95
N ARG A 151 6.97 -8.17 8.35
CA ARG A 151 6.02 -8.27 9.47
C ARG A 151 6.52 -7.67 10.78
N PRO A 152 7.79 -7.87 11.18
CA PRO A 152 8.35 -7.29 12.40
C PRO A 152 8.40 -5.76 12.41
N PHE A 153 8.42 -5.11 11.25
CA PHE A 153 8.78 -3.70 11.11
C PHE A 153 7.60 -2.78 10.82
N MET A 154 6.38 -3.32 10.83
CA MET A 154 5.16 -2.59 10.48
C MET A 154 4.07 -2.85 11.52
N THR A 155 3.15 -1.91 11.65
CA THR A 155 1.89 -2.19 12.34
C THR A 155 1.09 -3.25 11.56
N ASP A 156 0.27 -4.01 12.27
CA ASP A 156 -0.62 -5.00 11.67
C ASP A 156 -1.48 -4.43 10.54
N ALA A 157 -2.00 -3.22 10.74
CA ALA A 157 -2.82 -2.51 9.76
C ALA A 157 -2.05 -2.23 8.46
N LEU A 158 -0.86 -1.64 8.58
CA LEU A 158 -0.02 -1.32 7.42
C LEU A 158 0.44 -2.58 6.70
N TYR A 159 0.92 -3.58 7.45
CA TYR A 159 1.34 -4.85 6.87
C TYR A 159 0.21 -5.51 6.06
N ASN A 160 -0.98 -5.63 6.65
CA ASN A 160 -2.12 -6.28 5.99
C ASN A 160 -2.54 -5.52 4.73
N GLN A 161 -2.42 -4.19 4.72
CA GLN A 161 -2.68 -3.38 3.53
C GLN A 161 -1.72 -3.75 2.39
N PHE A 162 -0.41 -3.78 2.66
CA PHE A 162 0.58 -4.16 1.64
C PHE A 162 0.38 -5.61 1.17
N LYS A 163 0.10 -6.53 2.10
CA LYS A 163 -0.14 -7.93 1.77
C LYS A 163 -1.32 -8.11 0.81
N LEU A 164 -2.44 -7.42 1.05
CA LEU A 164 -3.60 -7.43 0.15
C LEU A 164 -3.27 -6.93 -1.26
N GLN A 165 -2.47 -5.86 -1.37
CA GLN A 165 -2.07 -5.32 -2.67
C GLN A 165 -1.12 -6.27 -3.41
N LEU A 166 -0.16 -6.87 -2.70
CA LEU A 166 0.77 -7.83 -3.28
C LEU A 166 0.06 -9.12 -3.71
N ASP A 167 -0.87 -9.62 -2.90
CA ASP A 167 -1.67 -10.80 -3.24
C ASP A 167 -2.50 -10.56 -4.52
N GLU A 168 -2.95 -9.32 -4.76
CA GLU A 168 -3.63 -8.97 -6.02
C GLU A 168 -2.69 -9.03 -7.23
N LEU A 169 -1.44 -8.57 -7.11
CA LEU A 169 -0.44 -8.69 -8.17
C LEU A 169 -0.14 -10.16 -8.47
N VAL A 170 0.05 -10.97 -7.43
CA VAL A 170 0.27 -12.41 -7.56
C VAL A 170 -0.90 -13.10 -8.23
N ARG A 171 -2.13 -12.80 -7.80
CA ARG A 171 -3.36 -13.36 -8.40
C ARG A 171 -3.54 -12.96 -9.86
N SER A 172 -3.06 -11.77 -10.22
CA SER A 172 -3.07 -11.26 -11.60
C SER A 172 -1.91 -11.79 -12.45
N GLY A 173 -1.03 -12.63 -11.90
CA GLY A 173 0.15 -13.15 -12.61
C GLY A 173 1.12 -12.03 -13.03
N CYS A 174 1.25 -11.02 -12.17
CA CYS A 174 2.07 -9.85 -12.40
C CYS A 174 3.15 -9.71 -11.31
N THR A 175 4.26 -9.10 -11.68
CA THR A 175 5.32 -8.68 -10.75
C THR A 175 5.55 -7.19 -10.90
N ASN A 176 5.56 -6.48 -9.77
CA ASN A 176 6.04 -5.11 -9.73
C ASN A 176 7.54 -5.11 -9.43
N HIS A 177 8.32 -4.59 -10.38
CA HIS A 177 9.76 -4.48 -10.29
C HIS A 177 10.12 -3.08 -9.81
N VAL A 178 10.93 -3.02 -8.76
CA VAL A 178 11.47 -1.78 -8.19
C VAL A 178 12.99 -1.89 -8.23
N GLU A 179 13.57 -1.30 -9.26
CA GLU A 179 14.99 -1.43 -9.59
C GLU A 179 15.77 -0.16 -9.28
N ARG A 180 17.11 -0.29 -9.25
CA ARG A 180 18.06 0.81 -9.01
C ARG A 180 17.68 1.65 -7.79
N ILE A 181 17.24 1.00 -6.72
CA ILE A 181 16.81 1.63 -5.48
C ILE A 181 17.95 2.43 -4.88
N ALA A 182 17.71 3.71 -4.58
CA ALA A 182 18.62 4.55 -3.82
C ALA A 182 17.84 5.45 -2.87
N VAL A 183 18.24 5.49 -1.60
CA VAL A 183 17.77 6.48 -0.63
C VAL A 183 18.71 7.68 -0.73
N LEU A 184 18.16 8.84 -1.08
CA LEU A 184 18.92 10.08 -1.28
C LEU A 184 19.04 10.86 0.03
N GLU A 185 17.95 10.95 0.79
CA GLU A 185 17.92 11.68 2.04
C GLU A 185 16.86 11.11 2.99
N VAL A 186 17.20 11.11 4.29
CA VAL A 186 16.25 10.93 5.38
C VAL A 186 16.31 12.14 6.30
N ASN A 187 15.18 12.82 6.45
CA ASN A 187 15.03 13.99 7.30
C ASN A 187 13.99 13.72 8.39
N LEU A 188 14.40 13.68 9.66
CA LEU A 188 13.47 13.52 10.77
C LEU A 188 12.79 14.87 11.02
N ARG A 189 11.52 14.99 10.62
CA ARG A 189 10.71 16.21 10.72
C ARG A 189 10.37 16.58 12.16
N GLY A 190 10.38 15.59 13.04
CA GLY A 190 10.15 15.76 14.47
C GLY A 190 9.50 14.52 15.06
N TRP A 191 8.95 14.66 16.26
CA TRP A 191 8.24 13.59 16.94
C TRP A 191 7.01 14.11 17.68
N LYS A 192 6.09 13.19 17.98
CA LYS A 192 4.87 13.44 18.78
C LYS A 192 4.63 12.26 19.71
N THR A 193 3.75 12.44 20.68
CA THR A 193 3.37 11.38 21.63
C THR A 193 1.86 11.45 21.84
N ASP A 194 1.22 10.29 21.92
CA ASP A 194 -0.19 10.15 22.28
C ASP A 194 -0.34 9.41 23.62
N GLU A 195 -1.53 8.90 23.93
CA GLU A 195 -1.79 8.15 25.16
C GLU A 195 -0.99 6.84 25.23
N SER A 196 -0.69 6.25 24.07
CA SER A 196 -0.17 4.88 23.91
C SER A 196 1.22 4.81 23.30
N ASN A 197 1.57 5.73 22.40
CA ASN A 197 2.77 5.64 21.57
C ASN A 197 3.53 6.97 21.49
N ASP A 198 4.84 6.85 21.33
CA ASP A 198 5.69 7.89 20.75
C ASP A 198 5.78 7.66 19.24
N ALA A 199 5.82 8.74 18.46
CA ALA A 199 5.85 8.68 17.00
C ALA A 199 6.90 9.62 16.42
N VAL A 200 7.79 9.09 15.56
CA VAL A 200 8.76 9.86 14.78
C VAL A 200 8.23 10.06 13.37
N ILE A 201 8.25 11.29 12.88
CA ILE A 201 7.86 11.67 11.53
C ILE A 201 9.13 11.88 10.70
N ALA A 202 9.28 11.14 9.61
CA ALA A 202 10.45 11.21 8.73
C ALA A 202 10.02 11.51 7.29
N GLN A 203 10.73 12.41 6.63
CA GLN A 203 10.65 12.57 5.18
C GLN A 203 11.76 11.78 4.51
N LEU A 204 11.40 10.97 3.52
CA LEU A 204 12.31 10.16 2.72
C LEU A 204 12.35 10.67 1.29
N GLN A 205 13.54 10.87 0.74
CA GLN A 205 13.72 11.12 -0.69
C GLN A 205 14.46 9.95 -1.31
N THR A 206 13.95 9.41 -2.42
CA THR A 206 14.50 8.21 -3.05
C THR A 206 14.53 8.34 -4.57
N ARG A 207 15.29 7.45 -5.21
CA ARG A 207 15.34 7.25 -6.65
C ARG A 207 15.12 5.77 -6.94
N ILE A 208 14.18 5.46 -7.82
CA ILE A 208 13.83 4.10 -8.25
C ILE A 208 13.57 4.06 -9.75
N ILE A 209 13.67 2.88 -10.36
CA ILE A 209 12.97 2.53 -11.60
C ILE A 209 11.84 1.61 -11.21
N ASP A 210 10.65 1.80 -11.77
CA ASP A 210 9.49 1.07 -11.30
C ASP A 210 8.48 0.80 -12.43
N TYR A 211 8.16 -0.49 -12.58
CA TYR A 211 7.33 -1.03 -13.64
C TYR A 211 6.66 -2.35 -13.25
N ILE A 212 5.64 -2.76 -14.00
CA ILE A 212 4.96 -4.05 -13.82
C ILE A 212 5.11 -4.87 -15.08
N SER A 213 5.43 -6.15 -14.92
CA SER A 213 5.45 -7.12 -16.03
C SER A 213 4.50 -8.28 -15.79
N ASN A 214 4.04 -8.90 -16.88
CA ASN A 214 3.36 -10.19 -16.83
C ASN A 214 4.38 -11.30 -16.53
N ASP A 215 4.09 -12.19 -15.59
CA ASP A 215 5.02 -13.23 -15.16
C ASP A 215 5.20 -14.34 -16.21
N THR A 216 4.18 -14.58 -17.04
CA THR A 216 4.21 -15.62 -18.07
C THR A 216 4.88 -15.15 -19.35
N THR A 217 4.54 -13.94 -19.82
CA THR A 217 5.02 -13.43 -21.11
C THR A 217 6.25 -12.53 -20.98
N GLY A 218 6.55 -12.01 -19.79
CA GLY A 218 7.59 -11.01 -19.57
C GLY A 218 7.26 -9.62 -20.14
N GLU A 219 6.07 -9.45 -20.69
CA GLU A 219 5.62 -8.20 -21.31
C GLU A 219 5.48 -7.09 -20.26
N LEU A 220 5.90 -5.88 -20.62
CA LEU A 220 5.71 -4.69 -19.81
C LEU A 220 4.22 -4.30 -19.82
N ILE A 221 3.58 -4.33 -18.65
CA ILE A 221 2.17 -3.95 -18.46
C ILE A 221 2.06 -2.45 -18.18
N SER A 222 2.92 -1.92 -17.32
CA SER A 222 2.90 -0.51 -16.93
C SER A 222 4.27 -0.03 -16.45
N GLY A 223 4.45 1.29 -16.41
CA GLY A 223 5.71 1.91 -15.98
C GLY A 223 6.78 1.95 -17.07
N SER A 224 8.04 2.01 -16.68
CA SER A 224 9.17 2.05 -17.59
C SER A 224 10.37 1.35 -16.98
N LYS A 225 11.08 0.55 -17.79
CA LYS A 225 12.32 -0.13 -17.39
C LYS A 225 13.54 0.79 -17.34
N THR A 226 13.41 2.03 -17.80
CA THR A 226 14.54 2.96 -17.94
C THR A 226 14.30 4.32 -17.29
N MET A 227 13.05 4.71 -17.08
CA MET A 227 12.71 6.00 -16.50
C MET A 227 12.92 5.96 -14.99
N GLU A 228 13.85 6.78 -14.52
CA GLU A 228 14.03 7.00 -13.09
C GLU A 228 12.86 7.83 -12.53
N LYS A 229 12.42 7.50 -11.33
CA LYS A 229 11.46 8.25 -10.54
C LYS A 229 12.14 8.71 -9.26
N PHE A 230 12.07 10.00 -9.00
CA PHE A 230 12.49 10.62 -7.76
C PHE A 230 11.27 10.80 -6.88
N MET A 231 11.23 10.10 -5.76
CA MET A 231 10.08 10.02 -4.87
C MET A 231 10.37 10.75 -3.56
N THR A 232 9.38 11.44 -3.03
CA THR A 232 9.39 11.99 -1.67
C THR A 232 8.25 11.36 -0.90
N TYR A 233 8.55 10.76 0.25
CA TYR A 233 7.57 10.16 1.16
C TYR A 233 7.62 10.83 2.52
N GLU A 234 6.52 10.70 3.26
CA GLU A 234 6.48 10.89 4.70
C GLU A 234 6.18 9.54 5.35
N TRP A 235 7.04 9.12 6.27
CA TRP A 235 6.89 7.90 7.06
C TRP A 235 6.63 8.30 8.51
N THR A 236 5.64 7.65 9.12
CA THR A 236 5.44 7.69 10.58
C THR A 236 5.90 6.37 11.15
N LEU A 237 6.83 6.43 12.11
CA LEU A 237 7.27 5.29 12.90
C LEU A 237 6.75 5.45 14.33
N ILE A 238 6.18 4.41 14.91
CA ILE A 238 5.67 4.41 16.28
C ILE A 238 6.45 3.43 17.15
N ARG A 239 6.51 3.72 18.44
CA ARG A 239 6.99 2.83 19.50
C ARG A 239 6.13 3.05 20.74
N SER A 240 5.91 1.99 21.52
CA SER A 240 5.12 2.08 22.75
C SER A 240 5.73 3.10 23.72
N LYS A 241 4.85 3.90 24.33
CA LYS A 241 5.23 5.03 25.18
C LYS A 241 6.05 4.57 26.39
N GLY A 242 7.11 5.31 26.70
CA GLY A 242 7.99 5.02 27.84
C GLY A 242 9.11 4.01 27.54
N MET A 243 9.16 3.47 26.33
CA MET A 243 10.30 2.68 25.86
C MET A 243 11.49 3.59 25.53
N THR A 244 12.69 3.13 25.89
CA THR A 244 13.95 3.80 25.58
C THR A 244 14.81 2.97 24.63
N THR A 245 15.67 3.64 23.87
CA THR A 245 16.63 2.97 22.99
C THR A 245 17.66 2.21 23.85
N PRO A 246 17.96 0.94 23.53
CA PRO A 246 18.96 0.17 24.28
C PRO A 246 20.34 0.84 24.28
N GLU A 247 21.06 0.78 25.40
CA GLU A 247 22.38 1.43 25.56
C GLU A 247 23.45 0.94 24.56
N THR A 248 23.31 -0.29 24.06
CA THR A 248 24.26 -0.91 23.12
C THR A 248 24.01 -0.59 21.66
N ALA A 249 23.00 0.22 21.32
CA ALA A 249 22.67 0.58 19.92
C ALA A 249 23.71 1.52 19.25
N GLY A 250 24.77 1.91 19.96
CA GLY A 250 25.76 2.89 19.52
C GLY A 250 26.92 2.36 18.67
N GLU A 251 27.13 1.05 18.57
CA GLU A 251 28.30 0.49 17.87
C GLU A 251 27.93 -0.75 17.05
N GLY A 252 27.83 -0.57 15.73
CA GLY A 252 28.23 -1.53 14.67
C GLY A 252 27.84 -3.01 14.78
N SER A 253 26.86 -3.36 15.60
CA SER A 253 26.47 -4.75 15.81
C SER A 253 25.16 -5.02 15.07
N GLU A 254 25.20 -6.00 14.17
CA GLU A 254 24.03 -6.75 13.69
C GLU A 254 23.41 -7.55 14.85
N ASN A 255 23.16 -6.90 15.98
CA ASN A 255 22.53 -7.53 17.12
C ASN A 255 21.04 -7.59 16.82
N VAL A 256 20.63 -8.76 16.33
CA VAL A 256 19.25 -9.25 16.48
C VAL A 256 18.85 -8.97 17.93
N VAL A 257 18.00 -7.96 18.14
CA VAL A 257 17.48 -7.65 19.46
C VAL A 257 16.74 -8.91 19.90
N THR A 258 17.37 -9.70 20.77
CA THR A 258 16.76 -10.91 21.32
C THR A 258 15.74 -10.44 22.32
N ILE A 259 14.47 -10.50 21.93
CA ILE A 259 13.36 -9.93 22.67
C ILE A 259 12.72 -11.05 23.49
N HIS A 260 12.56 -10.84 24.79
CA HIS A 260 11.84 -11.80 25.61
C HIS A 260 10.33 -11.68 25.37
N CYS A 261 9.69 -12.81 25.06
CA CYS A 261 8.24 -12.88 24.92
C CYS A 261 7.56 -12.44 26.23
N PRO A 262 6.56 -11.54 26.19
CA PRO A 262 5.93 -11.03 27.40
C PRO A 262 4.98 -12.05 28.05
N SER A 263 4.53 -13.05 27.28
CA SER A 263 3.63 -14.11 27.74
C SER A 263 4.37 -15.27 28.42
N CYS A 264 5.55 -15.67 27.92
CA CYS A 264 6.26 -16.86 28.42
C CYS A 264 7.74 -16.65 28.77
N GLY A 265 8.31 -15.46 28.53
CA GLY A 265 9.71 -15.13 28.84
C GLY A 265 10.76 -15.73 27.88
N ALA A 266 10.36 -16.54 26.91
CA ALA A 266 11.28 -17.15 25.96
C ALA A 266 12.01 -16.08 25.12
N PRO A 267 13.32 -16.25 24.84
CA PRO A 267 14.03 -15.37 23.91
C PRO A 267 13.48 -15.59 22.50
N VAL A 268 12.99 -14.52 21.88
CA VAL A 268 12.42 -14.52 20.53
C VAL A 268 13.24 -13.60 19.66
N GLU A 269 13.66 -14.14 18.52
CA GLU A 269 14.13 -13.32 17.40
C GLU A 269 12.90 -12.91 16.60
N ILE A 270 12.60 -11.61 16.51
CA ILE A 270 11.46 -11.13 15.74
C ILE A 270 11.83 -11.14 14.25
N ASN A 271 11.97 -12.34 13.69
CA ASN A 271 12.51 -12.51 12.34
C ASN A 271 11.44 -12.78 11.28
N GLN A 272 10.19 -13.09 11.63
CA GLN A 272 9.16 -13.44 10.64
C GLN A 272 7.73 -13.50 11.19
N SER A 273 7.55 -13.91 12.44
CA SER A 273 6.24 -14.09 13.03
C SER A 273 6.02 -13.05 14.13
N ALA A 274 4.94 -12.28 14.03
CA ALA A 274 4.39 -11.56 15.17
C ALA A 274 3.81 -12.53 16.23
N LYS A 275 4.23 -13.80 16.26
CA LYS A 275 3.87 -14.79 17.26
C LYS A 275 5.14 -15.41 17.85
N CYS A 276 5.11 -15.60 19.16
CA CYS A 276 6.15 -16.34 19.86
C CYS A 276 6.16 -17.80 19.40
N PRO A 277 7.29 -18.36 18.95
CA PRO A 277 7.37 -19.77 18.53
C PRO A 277 7.24 -20.77 19.70
N TYR A 278 7.29 -20.28 20.94
CA TYR A 278 7.25 -21.11 22.15
C TYR A 278 5.87 -21.19 22.81
N CYS A 279 5.04 -20.15 22.67
CA CYS A 279 3.74 -20.07 23.36
C CYS A 279 2.60 -19.53 22.49
N ASP A 280 2.86 -19.30 21.19
CA ASP A 280 1.91 -18.77 20.21
C ASP A 280 1.30 -17.40 20.52
N SER A 281 1.77 -16.70 21.57
CA SER A 281 1.29 -15.36 21.90
C SER A 281 1.67 -14.38 20.79
N VAL A 282 0.75 -13.50 20.41
CA VAL A 282 1.04 -12.42 19.48
C VAL A 282 1.95 -11.39 20.15
N ILE A 283 3.10 -11.11 19.53
CA ILE A 283 4.09 -10.13 19.97
C ILE A 283 3.87 -8.86 19.15
N ASN A 284 3.60 -7.76 19.84
CA ASN A 284 3.53 -6.45 19.20
C ASN A 284 4.94 -5.86 19.10
N SER A 285 5.49 -5.79 17.90
CA SER A 285 6.84 -5.28 17.66
C SER A 285 7.04 -3.83 18.14
N ALA A 286 5.98 -3.03 18.19
CA ALA A 286 6.05 -1.65 18.70
C ALA A 286 6.41 -1.58 20.19
N ASP A 287 6.20 -2.66 20.96
CA ASP A 287 6.56 -2.76 22.37
C ASP A 287 8.07 -2.91 22.58
N TYR A 288 8.85 -3.06 21.51
CA TYR A 288 10.28 -3.35 21.58
C TYR A 288 11.14 -2.42 20.74
N ASP A 289 10.63 -1.96 19.59
CA ASP A 289 11.36 -1.05 18.71
C ASP A 289 10.39 -0.21 17.86
N TRP A 290 10.93 0.79 17.16
CA TRP A 290 10.20 1.61 16.20
C TRP A 290 9.71 0.76 15.02
N VAL A 291 8.41 0.81 14.75
CA VAL A 291 7.75 0.15 13.61
C VAL A 291 7.04 1.17 12.73
N ILE A 292 6.96 0.91 11.43
CA ILE A 292 6.30 1.79 10.47
C ILE A 292 4.78 1.66 10.66
N SER A 293 4.11 2.78 10.93
CA SER A 293 2.66 2.83 11.09
C SER A 293 1.95 3.43 9.88
N GLU A 294 2.62 4.34 9.17
CA GLU A 294 2.03 5.05 8.04
C GLU A 294 3.10 5.43 7.02
N ILE A 295 2.76 5.33 5.73
CA ILE A 295 3.56 5.79 4.60
C ILE A 295 2.66 6.66 3.71
N LYS A 296 3.13 7.86 3.36
CA LYS A 296 2.47 8.77 2.43
C LYS A 296 3.42 9.16 1.31
N GLY A 297 2.97 9.03 0.06
CA GLY A 297 3.63 9.67 -1.07
C GLY A 297 3.37 11.18 -1.07
N ILE A 298 4.41 11.99 -0.99
CA ILE A 298 4.35 13.45 -0.98
C ILE A 298 4.57 14.04 -2.36
N ALA A 299 5.55 13.53 -3.09
CA ALA A 299 5.88 13.99 -4.43
C ALA A 299 6.59 12.92 -5.26
N GLN A 300 6.50 13.05 -6.58
CA GLN A 300 7.19 12.28 -7.59
C GLN A 300 7.64 13.23 -8.70
N ARG A 301 8.86 13.00 -9.18
CA ARG A 301 9.41 13.63 -10.39
C ARG A 301 10.09 12.57 -11.24
N ASN A 302 9.79 12.52 -12.52
CA ASN A 302 10.47 11.62 -13.43
C ASN A 302 11.84 12.22 -13.83
N GLY A 303 12.88 11.38 -13.87
CA GLY A 303 14.17 11.70 -14.47
C GLY A 303 14.02 11.81 -15.98
N TYR A 304 14.74 12.77 -16.57
CA TYR A 304 14.83 12.98 -18.02
C TYR A 304 15.86 12.05 -18.64
#